data_AF-A0A8T4TGJ3-F1
#
_entry.id   AF-A0A8T4TGJ3-F1
#
_cell.length_a   1.000
_cell.length_b   1.000
_cell.length_c   1.000
_cell.angle_alpha   90.00
_cell.angle_beta   90.00
_cell.angle_gamma   90.00
#
_symmetry.space_group_name_H-M   'P 1'
#
loop_
_entity.id
_entity.type
_entity.pdbx_description
1 polymer ?
#
loop_
_entity_poly.entity_id
_entity_poly.type
_entity_poly.pdbx_seq_one_letter_code
_entity_poly.pdbx_strand_id
1 'polypeptide(L)'
;MSIGSLAKKAGLGLLLIFGAPAVVAGGLKLAEMYLANLDKKDQEAFKAAMASYDNAVEAYNRSDYRAARTHLENTRTLLKSLRMVQDKKTIDNFVNMLDCMVNAQEQIDKEKYREALDWIIKAKEYLKGIEFSDLTKYDNLYQKLRELERLVGEGIKEKKVEENMKKVSPLYKKALAAFKKNRFKIAMDFSYQALVIMKKSKVEDDTGLVKKFGDLATLCKLIQEKIIQGNYGTAMRWVEDGIRIVNSAGFPADDKDMILEKLLDFRSTIESAGARAEL
;
A
#
# COMPACT_ATOMS: atom_id res chain seq x y z
N MET A 1 -19.88 -34.53 -3.39
CA MET A 1 -18.62 -34.30 -2.62
C MET A 1 -17.97 -35.64 -2.37
N SER A 2 -16.70 -35.83 -2.77
CA SER A 2 -15.97 -37.06 -2.45
C SER A 2 -15.45 -37.02 -1.02
N ILE A 3 -15.36 -38.19 -0.37
CA ILE A 3 -14.86 -38.37 1.01
C ILE A 3 -13.47 -37.72 1.19
N GLY A 4 -12.64 -37.69 0.12
CA GLY A 4 -11.33 -37.04 0.12
C GLY A 4 -11.34 -35.50 0.24
N SER A 5 -12.42 -34.81 -0.12
CA SER A 5 -12.53 -33.34 0.13
C SER A 5 -12.91 -33.03 1.58
N LEU A 6 -13.64 -33.94 2.24
CA LEU A 6 -14.01 -33.85 3.65
C LEU A 6 -12.80 -34.13 4.56
N ALA A 7 -11.96 -35.09 4.20
CA ALA A 7 -10.79 -35.45 4.99
C ALA A 7 -9.64 -34.43 4.90
N LYS A 8 -9.53 -33.67 3.79
CA LYS A 8 -8.64 -32.49 3.72
C LYS A 8 -9.07 -31.35 4.65
N LYS A 9 -10.38 -31.18 4.86
CA LYS A 9 -11.01 -30.22 5.79
C LYS A 9 -10.92 -30.69 7.26
N ALA A 10 -10.97 -32.00 7.50
CA ALA A 10 -10.83 -32.58 8.84
C ALA A 10 -9.46 -32.35 9.50
N GLY A 11 -8.41 -32.10 8.71
CA GLY A 11 -7.06 -31.86 9.23
C GLY A 11 -6.94 -30.62 10.14
N LEU A 12 -7.79 -29.60 9.95
CA LEU A 12 -7.78 -28.39 10.81
C LEU A 12 -8.43 -28.69 12.17
N GLY A 13 -9.53 -29.43 12.17
CA GLY A 13 -10.24 -29.80 13.40
C GLY A 13 -9.53 -30.89 14.20
N LEU A 14 -8.80 -31.82 13.56
CA LEU A 14 -8.01 -32.85 14.25
C LEU A 14 -6.76 -32.28 14.93
N LEU A 15 -6.14 -31.25 14.36
CA LEU A 15 -5.02 -30.53 14.98
C LEU A 15 -5.47 -29.79 16.25
N LEU A 16 -6.68 -29.23 16.21
CA LEU A 16 -7.32 -28.54 17.35
C LEU A 16 -7.86 -29.48 18.43
N ILE A 17 -8.14 -30.74 18.10
CA ILE A 17 -8.63 -31.75 19.04
C ILE A 17 -7.47 -32.40 19.83
N PHE A 18 -6.30 -32.62 19.19
CA PHE A 18 -5.29 -33.56 19.68
C PHE A 18 -3.90 -33.00 20.04
N GLY A 19 -3.56 -31.73 19.75
CA GLY A 19 -2.29 -31.14 20.22
C GLY A 19 -1.01 -31.91 19.85
N ALA A 20 -0.74 -32.12 18.55
CA ALA A 20 0.49 -32.69 17.94
C ALA A 20 0.92 -34.13 18.37
N PRO A 21 1.92 -34.82 17.78
CA PRO A 21 2.46 -34.88 16.41
C PRO A 21 2.25 -36.27 15.73
N ALA A 22 1.28 -37.08 16.16
CA ALA A 22 1.10 -38.46 15.67
C ALA A 22 0.40 -38.59 14.29
N VAL A 23 0.02 -37.48 13.66
CA VAL A 23 -0.72 -37.45 12.37
C VAL A 23 0.22 -37.55 11.15
N VAL A 24 1.54 -37.52 11.39
CA VAL A 24 2.61 -37.16 10.44
C VAL A 24 2.86 -38.14 9.28
N ALA A 25 2.23 -39.31 9.20
CA ALA A 25 2.44 -40.22 8.05
C ALA A 25 1.18 -40.93 7.51
N GLY A 26 0.00 -40.70 8.11
CA GLY A 26 -1.25 -41.39 7.77
C GLY A 26 -2.48 -40.49 7.71
N GLY A 27 -2.28 -39.16 7.67
CA GLY A 27 -3.22 -38.14 8.14
C GLY A 27 -4.61 -38.05 7.51
N LEU A 28 -4.87 -38.68 6.36
CA LEU A 28 -6.23 -38.79 5.81
C LEU A 28 -6.96 -40.03 6.36
N LYS A 29 -6.24 -41.16 6.43
CA LYS A 29 -6.76 -42.47 6.82
C LYS A 29 -6.93 -42.59 8.34
N LEU A 30 -6.03 -41.95 9.10
CA LEU A 30 -6.16 -41.83 10.56
C LEU A 30 -7.30 -40.87 10.93
N ALA A 31 -7.44 -39.74 10.23
CA ALA A 31 -8.56 -38.82 10.38
C ALA A 31 -9.91 -39.49 10.09
N GLU A 32 -9.99 -40.27 9.02
CA GLU A 32 -11.18 -41.06 8.66
C GLU A 32 -11.45 -42.20 9.65
N MET A 33 -10.42 -42.90 10.15
CA MET A 33 -10.54 -43.92 11.20
C MET A 33 -11.02 -43.33 12.54
N TYR A 34 -10.57 -42.12 12.90
CA TYR A 34 -11.00 -41.46 14.14
C TYR A 34 -12.37 -40.81 14.02
N LEU A 35 -12.69 -40.20 12.87
CA LEU A 35 -14.06 -39.79 12.54
C LEU A 35 -15.02 -40.98 12.59
N ALA A 36 -14.60 -42.18 12.18
CA ALA A 36 -15.40 -43.40 12.27
C ALA A 36 -15.60 -43.91 13.72
N ASN A 37 -14.71 -43.56 14.65
CA ASN A 37 -14.77 -43.92 16.07
C ASN A 37 -15.45 -42.87 16.97
N LEU A 38 -15.76 -41.69 16.43
CA LEU A 38 -16.58 -40.70 17.12
C LEU A 38 -18.01 -41.21 17.26
N ASP A 39 -18.66 -40.88 18.37
CA ASP A 39 -20.10 -41.04 18.43
C ASP A 39 -20.79 -40.17 17.36
N LYS A 40 -21.99 -40.59 16.92
CA LYS A 40 -22.70 -39.93 15.82
C LYS A 40 -22.89 -38.42 16.06
N LYS A 41 -23.01 -38.02 17.33
CA LYS A 41 -23.24 -36.63 17.74
C LYS A 41 -21.99 -35.78 17.57
N ASP A 42 -20.82 -36.27 17.97
CA ASP A 42 -19.55 -35.58 17.82
C ASP A 42 -19.12 -35.51 16.33
N GLN A 43 -19.45 -36.52 15.52
CA GLN A 43 -19.25 -36.46 14.06
C GLN A 43 -20.08 -35.35 13.39
N GLU A 44 -21.35 -35.22 13.78
CA GLU A 44 -22.26 -34.20 13.26
C GLU A 44 -21.82 -32.79 13.69
N ALA A 45 -21.44 -32.61 14.96
CA ALA A 45 -20.92 -31.34 15.47
C ALA A 45 -19.63 -30.92 14.76
N PHE A 46 -18.72 -31.86 14.48
CA PHE A 46 -17.49 -31.58 13.73
C PHE A 46 -17.76 -31.15 12.29
N LYS A 47 -18.66 -31.86 11.59
CA LYS A 47 -19.07 -31.49 10.22
C LYS A 47 -19.72 -30.10 10.19
N ALA A 48 -20.57 -29.80 11.16
CA ALA A 48 -21.19 -28.49 11.31
C ALA A 48 -20.15 -27.39 11.57
N ALA A 49 -19.14 -27.66 12.40
CA ALA A 49 -18.05 -26.72 12.65
C ALA A 49 -17.29 -26.37 11.38
N MET A 50 -16.91 -27.39 10.58
CA MET A 50 -16.20 -27.17 9.33
C MET A 50 -17.05 -26.45 8.27
N ALA A 51 -18.35 -26.75 8.20
CA ALA A 51 -19.27 -26.03 7.31
C ALA A 51 -19.41 -24.56 7.72
N SER A 52 -19.49 -24.27 9.02
CA SER A 52 -19.50 -22.90 9.51
C SER A 52 -18.18 -22.19 9.20
N TYR A 53 -17.03 -22.87 9.33
CA TYR A 53 -15.75 -22.30 8.95
C TYR A 53 -15.68 -21.95 7.46
N ASP A 54 -16.16 -22.84 6.58
CA ASP A 54 -16.21 -22.56 5.13
C ASP A 54 -17.08 -21.32 4.83
N ASN A 55 -18.24 -21.23 5.47
CA ASN A 55 -19.11 -20.05 5.35
C ASN A 55 -18.42 -18.77 5.85
N ALA A 56 -17.58 -18.86 6.89
CA ALA A 56 -16.78 -17.72 7.35
C ALA A 56 -15.79 -17.24 6.28
N VAL A 57 -15.11 -18.17 5.62
CA VAL A 57 -14.17 -17.87 4.53
C VAL A 57 -14.89 -17.28 3.32
N GLU A 58 -16.04 -17.83 2.95
CA GLU A 58 -16.85 -17.28 1.85
C GLU A 58 -17.36 -15.86 2.17
N ALA A 59 -17.85 -15.64 3.38
CA ALA A 59 -18.27 -14.31 3.83
C ALA A 59 -17.11 -13.32 3.83
N TYR A 60 -15.94 -13.72 4.32
CA TYR A 60 -14.72 -12.91 4.29
C TYR A 60 -14.31 -12.52 2.86
N ASN A 61 -14.33 -13.48 1.92
CA ASN A 61 -13.99 -13.22 0.51
C ASN A 61 -15.02 -12.31 -0.19
N ARG A 62 -16.24 -12.20 0.35
CA ARG A 62 -17.30 -11.27 -0.11
C ARG A 62 -17.30 -9.95 0.67
N SER A 63 -16.32 -9.72 1.54
CA SER A 63 -16.23 -8.56 2.44
C SER A 63 -17.41 -8.43 3.42
N ASP A 64 -18.16 -9.52 3.67
CA ASP A 64 -19.17 -9.57 4.73
C ASP A 64 -18.53 -9.99 6.05
N TYR A 65 -17.81 -9.06 6.66
CA TYR A 65 -17.05 -9.29 7.90
C TYR A 65 -17.95 -9.64 9.09
N ARG A 66 -19.19 -9.14 9.11
CA ARG A 66 -20.15 -9.46 10.16
C ARG A 66 -20.56 -10.93 10.09
N ALA A 67 -20.94 -11.40 8.90
CA ALA A 67 -21.26 -12.81 8.70
C ALA A 67 -20.03 -13.70 8.96
N ALA A 68 -18.85 -13.29 8.52
CA ALA A 68 -17.60 -14.02 8.78
C ALA A 68 -17.37 -14.23 10.28
N ARG A 69 -17.53 -13.20 11.12
CA ARG A 69 -17.43 -13.31 12.59
C ARG A 69 -18.45 -14.26 13.18
N THR A 70 -19.72 -14.14 12.79
CA THR A 70 -20.79 -15.02 13.28
C THR A 70 -20.45 -16.49 12.97
N HIS A 71 -19.95 -16.76 11.76
CA HIS A 71 -19.56 -18.10 11.36
C HIS A 71 -18.30 -18.62 12.07
N LEU A 72 -17.33 -17.75 12.40
CA LEU A 72 -16.17 -18.11 13.22
C LEU A 72 -16.54 -18.44 14.67
N GLU A 73 -17.44 -17.66 15.28
CA GLU A 73 -17.90 -17.92 16.64
C GLU A 73 -18.72 -19.21 16.72
N ASN A 74 -19.58 -19.46 15.72
CA ASN A 74 -20.28 -20.75 15.60
C ASN A 74 -19.28 -21.92 15.46
N THR A 75 -18.19 -21.74 14.71
CA THR A 75 -17.12 -22.73 14.59
C THR A 75 -16.47 -22.99 15.96
N ARG A 76 -16.14 -21.93 16.71
CA ARG A 76 -15.59 -22.01 18.07
C ARG A 76 -16.49 -22.81 19.00
N THR A 77 -17.79 -22.47 19.04
CA THR A 77 -18.76 -23.14 19.91
C THR A 77 -18.87 -24.63 19.58
N LEU A 78 -18.99 -24.96 18.29
CA LEU A 78 -19.13 -26.34 17.84
C LEU A 78 -17.87 -27.15 18.14
N LEU A 79 -16.67 -26.61 17.89
CA LEU A 79 -15.42 -27.29 18.24
C LEU A 79 -15.28 -27.47 19.76
N LYS A 80 -15.55 -26.45 20.57
CA LYS A 80 -15.50 -26.57 22.05
C LYS A 80 -16.50 -27.58 22.62
N SER A 81 -17.60 -27.85 21.91
CA SER A 81 -18.62 -28.81 22.34
C SER A 81 -18.20 -30.28 22.16
N LEU A 82 -17.18 -30.53 21.33
CA LEU A 82 -16.64 -31.87 21.11
C LEU A 82 -15.94 -32.37 22.38
N ARG A 83 -16.34 -33.56 22.84
CA ARG A 83 -15.81 -34.14 24.09
C ARG A 83 -14.30 -34.39 24.04
N MET A 84 -13.77 -34.64 22.84
CA MET A 84 -12.38 -35.00 22.65
C MET A 84 -11.43 -33.80 22.54
N VAL A 85 -11.92 -32.56 22.51
CA VAL A 85 -11.03 -31.39 22.44
C VAL A 85 -10.25 -31.26 23.74
N GLN A 86 -8.95 -31.53 23.64
CA GLN A 86 -8.02 -31.42 24.78
C GLN A 86 -7.44 -30.00 24.88
N ASP A 87 -7.22 -29.32 23.75
CA ASP A 87 -6.58 -28.01 23.71
C ASP A 87 -7.55 -26.89 23.28
N LYS A 88 -8.40 -26.51 24.24
CA LYS A 88 -9.35 -25.40 24.06
C LYS A 88 -8.65 -24.05 23.85
N LYS A 89 -7.43 -23.90 24.37
CA LYS A 89 -6.65 -22.66 24.27
C LYS A 89 -6.18 -22.44 22.84
N THR A 90 -5.73 -23.49 22.16
CA THR A 90 -5.33 -23.39 20.75
C THR A 90 -6.51 -23.08 19.83
N ILE A 91 -7.72 -23.58 20.13
CA ILE A 91 -8.94 -23.17 19.43
C ILE A 91 -9.23 -21.68 19.64
N ASP A 92 -9.12 -21.20 20.88
CA ASP A 92 -9.34 -19.79 21.17
C ASP A 92 -8.34 -18.90 20.45
N ASN A 93 -7.05 -19.26 20.47
CA ASN A 93 -6.00 -18.55 19.75
C ASN A 93 -6.25 -18.54 18.24
N PHE A 94 -6.64 -19.67 17.64
CA PHE A 94 -6.94 -19.74 16.21
C PHE A 94 -8.10 -18.83 15.81
N VAL A 95 -9.21 -18.89 16.54
CA VAL A 95 -10.39 -18.07 16.24
C VAL A 95 -10.12 -16.59 16.51
N ASN A 96 -9.40 -16.26 17.59
CA ASN A 96 -9.01 -14.88 17.89
C ASN A 96 -8.05 -14.30 16.83
N MET A 97 -7.11 -15.11 16.33
CA MET A 97 -6.24 -14.71 15.21
C MET A 97 -7.07 -14.37 13.97
N LEU A 98 -8.01 -15.23 13.58
CA LEU A 98 -8.87 -14.97 12.42
C LEU A 98 -9.76 -13.74 12.62
N ASP A 99 -10.35 -13.55 13.79
CA ASP A 99 -11.12 -12.34 14.09
C ASP A 99 -10.24 -11.08 14.02
N CYS A 100 -8.99 -11.14 14.49
CA CYS A 100 -8.04 -10.05 14.32
C CYS A 100 -7.74 -9.77 12.83
N MET A 101 -7.59 -10.80 11.99
CA MET A 101 -7.40 -10.63 10.54
C MET A 101 -8.64 -10.01 9.86
N VAL A 102 -9.85 -10.40 10.27
CA VAL A 102 -11.11 -9.80 9.82
C VAL A 102 -11.18 -8.32 10.20
N ASN A 103 -10.86 -8.00 11.46
CA ASN A 103 -10.78 -6.61 11.92
C ASN A 103 -9.74 -5.80 11.15
N ALA A 104 -8.55 -6.37 10.90
CA ALA A 104 -7.51 -5.71 10.12
C ALA A 104 -7.99 -5.37 8.71
N GLN A 105 -8.60 -6.32 8.00
CA GLN A 105 -9.15 -6.08 6.67
C GLN A 105 -10.26 -5.03 6.68
N GLU A 106 -11.18 -5.07 7.66
CA GLU A 106 -12.23 -4.06 7.81
C GLU A 106 -11.65 -2.65 8.01
N GLN A 107 -10.55 -2.52 8.75
CA GLN A 107 -9.87 -1.23 8.92
C GLN A 107 -9.11 -0.81 7.65
N ILE A 108 -8.51 -1.73 6.90
CA ILE A 108 -7.90 -1.45 5.59
C ILE A 108 -8.94 -0.88 4.63
N ASP A 109 -10.12 -1.49 4.55
CA ASP A 109 -11.22 -1.03 3.68
C ASP A 109 -11.74 0.37 4.07
N LYS A 110 -11.59 0.75 5.35
CA LYS A 110 -11.88 2.09 5.88
C LYS A 110 -10.68 3.04 5.79
N GLU A 111 -9.57 2.60 5.18
CA GLU A 111 -8.28 3.27 5.12
C GLU A 111 -7.68 3.65 6.49
N LYS A 112 -8.06 2.95 7.55
CA LYS A 112 -7.59 3.16 8.93
C LYS A 112 -6.36 2.30 9.20
N TYR A 113 -5.30 2.53 8.44
CA TYR A 113 -4.13 1.65 8.42
C TYR A 113 -3.38 1.51 9.75
N ARG A 114 -3.40 2.52 10.64
CA ARG A 114 -2.82 2.39 11.99
C ARG A 114 -3.63 1.43 12.86
N GLU A 115 -4.96 1.55 12.84
CA GLU A 115 -5.85 0.64 13.56
C GLU A 115 -5.74 -0.78 12.99
N ALA A 116 -5.58 -0.93 11.68
CA ALA A 116 -5.33 -2.21 11.02
C ALA A 116 -4.03 -2.88 11.49
N LEU A 117 -2.94 -2.10 11.66
CA LEU A 117 -1.66 -2.60 12.15
C LEU A 117 -1.77 -3.19 13.56
N ASP A 118 -2.50 -2.52 14.46
CA ASP A 118 -2.72 -3.01 15.83
C ASP A 118 -3.42 -4.38 15.83
N TRP A 119 -4.38 -4.59 14.92
CA TRP A 119 -5.05 -5.87 14.75
C TRP A 119 -4.12 -6.96 14.19
N ILE A 120 -3.28 -6.62 13.23
CA ILE A 120 -2.28 -7.56 12.68
C ILE A 120 -1.28 -7.99 13.76
N ILE A 121 -0.83 -7.07 14.63
CA ILE A 121 0.07 -7.39 15.74
C ILE A 121 -0.58 -8.41 16.68
N LYS A 122 -1.84 -8.19 17.06
CA LYS A 122 -2.61 -9.14 17.88
C LYS A 122 -2.77 -10.49 17.19
N ALA A 123 -3.06 -10.50 15.88
CA ALA A 123 -3.14 -11.75 15.11
C ALA A 123 -1.83 -12.54 15.18
N LYS A 124 -0.67 -11.87 15.07
CA LYS A 124 0.64 -12.51 15.21
C LYS A 124 0.90 -13.06 16.60
N GLU A 125 0.42 -12.40 17.66
CA GLU A 125 0.54 -12.90 19.03
C GLU A 125 -0.27 -14.17 19.24
N TYR A 126 -1.53 -14.19 18.77
CA TYR A 126 -2.35 -15.39 18.82
C TYR A 126 -1.75 -16.54 18.00
N LEU A 127 -1.19 -16.22 16.83
CA LEU A 127 -0.51 -17.19 15.97
C LEU A 127 0.71 -17.85 16.65
N LYS A 128 1.47 -17.10 17.46
CA LYS A 128 2.58 -17.67 18.27
C LYS A 128 2.11 -18.63 19.36
N GLY A 129 0.89 -18.45 19.85
CA GLY A 129 0.28 -19.28 20.90
C GLY A 129 -0.35 -20.58 20.40
N ILE A 130 -0.18 -20.91 19.12
CA ILE A 130 -0.64 -22.16 18.50
C ILE A 130 0.59 -23.07 18.40
N GLU A 131 0.59 -24.23 19.06
CA GLU A 131 1.69 -25.21 18.93
C GLU A 131 1.51 -26.02 17.63
N PHE A 132 2.54 -26.03 16.77
CA PHE A 132 2.42 -26.50 15.39
C PHE A 132 3.09 -27.87 15.16
N SER A 133 2.31 -28.82 14.62
CA SER A 133 2.84 -29.97 13.89
C SER A 133 2.11 -30.10 12.54
N ASP A 134 2.42 -29.21 11.59
CA ASP A 134 2.45 -29.45 10.12
C ASP A 134 2.48 -28.11 9.35
N LEU A 135 3.63 -27.79 8.77
CA LEU A 135 3.95 -26.48 8.18
C LEU A 135 3.20 -26.11 6.88
N THR A 136 2.80 -27.09 6.06
CA THR A 136 2.39 -26.82 4.66
C THR A 136 0.98 -26.22 4.48
N LYS A 137 0.08 -26.35 5.46
CA LYS A 137 -1.27 -25.75 5.39
C LYS A 137 -1.36 -24.37 6.04
N TYR A 138 -0.46 -24.06 6.99
CA TYR A 138 -0.41 -22.76 7.65
C TYR A 138 0.36 -21.72 6.85
N ASP A 139 1.18 -22.13 5.88
CA ASP A 139 1.79 -21.21 4.91
C ASP A 139 0.76 -20.23 4.34
N ASN A 140 -0.43 -20.69 3.97
CA ASN A 140 -1.48 -19.82 3.44
C ASN A 140 -1.98 -18.75 4.43
N LEU A 141 -2.06 -19.07 5.73
CA LEU A 141 -2.48 -18.10 6.75
C LEU A 141 -1.37 -17.09 7.04
N TYR A 142 -0.13 -17.56 7.11
CA TYR A 142 1.05 -16.67 7.17
C TYR A 142 1.15 -15.78 5.93
N GLN A 143 0.87 -16.30 4.74
CA GLN A 143 0.85 -15.49 3.51
C GLN A 143 -0.26 -14.43 3.56
N LYS A 144 -1.48 -14.79 3.97
CA LYS A 144 -2.57 -13.82 4.14
C LYS A 144 -2.23 -12.75 5.17
N LEU A 145 -1.61 -13.11 6.29
CA LEU A 145 -1.18 -12.14 7.29
C LEU A 145 -0.08 -11.21 6.76
N ARG A 146 0.88 -11.75 5.99
CA ARG A 146 1.90 -10.96 5.29
C ARG A 146 1.28 -10.03 4.23
N GLU A 147 0.26 -10.48 3.53
CA GLU A 147 -0.46 -9.68 2.55
C GLU A 147 -1.18 -8.50 3.21
N LEU A 148 -1.88 -8.73 4.33
CA LEU A 148 -2.47 -7.66 5.13
C LEU A 148 -1.41 -6.65 5.60
N GLU A 149 -0.24 -7.13 6.06
CA GLU A 149 0.89 -6.26 6.43
C GLU A 149 1.40 -5.41 5.29
N ARG A 150 1.52 -6.01 4.10
CA ARG A 150 1.93 -5.32 2.88
C ARG A 150 0.94 -4.21 2.54
N LEU A 151 -0.37 -4.52 2.51
CA LEU A 151 -1.44 -3.57 2.22
C LEU A 151 -1.45 -2.40 3.21
N VAL A 152 -1.32 -2.68 4.51
CA VAL A 152 -1.21 -1.64 5.55
C VAL A 152 0.03 -0.77 5.34
N GLY A 153 1.18 -1.40 5.05
CA GLY A 153 2.43 -0.69 4.77
C GLY A 153 2.35 0.22 3.55
N GLU A 154 1.68 -0.23 2.48
CA GLU A 154 1.41 0.56 1.27
C GLU A 154 0.45 1.71 1.55
N GLY A 155 -0.68 1.45 2.19
CA GLY A 155 -1.66 2.48 2.55
C GLY A 155 -1.09 3.57 3.47
N ILE A 156 -0.22 3.21 4.43
CA ILE A 156 0.49 4.19 5.27
C ILE A 156 1.42 5.08 4.42
N LYS A 157 2.12 4.49 3.45
CA LYS A 157 2.99 5.25 2.54
C LYS A 157 2.16 6.21 1.68
N GLU A 158 1.06 5.73 1.11
CA GLU A 158 0.15 6.55 0.29
C GLU A 158 -0.43 7.72 1.06
N LYS A 159 -0.96 7.51 2.28
CA LYS A 159 -1.46 8.63 3.12
C LYS A 159 -0.36 9.63 3.45
N LYS A 160 0.85 9.15 3.72
CA LYS A 160 2.00 10.04 3.93
C LYS A 160 2.34 10.82 2.67
N VAL A 161 2.31 10.21 1.49
CA VAL A 161 2.48 10.90 0.20
C VAL A 161 1.43 11.98 0.04
N GLU A 162 0.15 11.65 0.24
CA GLU A 162 -0.98 12.57 0.12
C GLU A 162 -0.84 13.79 1.06
N GLU A 163 -0.54 13.56 2.35
CA GLU A 163 -0.30 14.63 3.33
C GLU A 163 0.86 15.55 2.95
N ASN A 164 1.92 14.99 2.37
CA ASN A 164 3.06 15.78 1.92
C ASN A 164 2.73 16.54 0.63
N MET A 165 1.97 15.95 -0.27
CA MET A 165 1.50 16.64 -1.48
C MET A 165 0.57 17.81 -1.15
N LYS A 166 -0.21 17.74 -0.07
CA LYS A 166 -0.97 18.90 0.47
C LYS A 166 -0.06 20.07 0.89
N LYS A 167 1.20 19.82 1.26
CA LYS A 167 2.20 20.86 1.58
C LYS A 167 3.02 21.31 0.36
N VAL A 168 3.32 20.39 -0.55
CA VAL A 168 4.08 20.65 -1.77
C VAL A 168 3.26 21.44 -2.79
N SER A 169 1.99 21.09 -3.01
CA SER A 169 1.14 21.71 -4.01
C SER A 169 0.99 23.24 -3.87
N PRO A 170 0.77 23.81 -2.67
CA PRO A 170 0.76 25.26 -2.49
C PRO A 170 2.09 25.94 -2.81
N LEU A 171 3.22 25.31 -2.48
CA LEU A 171 4.54 25.85 -2.78
C LEU A 171 4.80 25.85 -4.29
N TYR A 172 4.43 24.76 -4.98
CA TYR A 172 4.53 24.68 -6.43
C TYR A 172 3.67 25.75 -7.13
N LYS A 173 2.42 25.96 -6.67
CA LYS A 173 1.55 27.04 -7.18
C LYS A 173 2.15 28.44 -6.95
N LYS A 174 2.75 28.69 -5.78
CA LYS A 174 3.46 29.95 -5.50
C LYS A 174 4.68 30.12 -6.41
N ALA A 175 5.41 29.04 -6.70
CA ALA A 175 6.53 29.06 -7.61
C ALA A 175 6.09 29.42 -9.04
N LEU A 176 5.04 28.78 -9.55
CA LEU A 176 4.42 29.11 -10.85
C LEU A 176 3.97 30.58 -10.92
N ALA A 177 3.27 31.07 -9.89
CA ALA A 177 2.80 32.45 -9.84
C ALA A 177 3.97 33.47 -9.81
N ALA A 178 5.06 33.15 -9.12
CA ALA A 178 6.27 33.97 -9.13
C ALA A 178 6.97 33.95 -10.49
N PHE A 179 7.03 32.78 -11.13
CA PHE A 179 7.62 32.58 -12.45
C PHE A 179 6.89 33.42 -13.52
N LYS A 180 5.55 33.37 -13.55
CA LYS A 180 4.70 34.22 -14.43
C LYS A 180 5.07 35.71 -14.34
N LYS A 181 5.42 36.17 -13.14
CA LYS A 181 5.75 37.57 -12.82
C LYS A 181 7.24 37.92 -12.99
N ASN A 182 8.03 37.10 -13.68
CA ASN A 182 9.49 37.27 -13.82
C ASN A 182 10.27 37.22 -12.49
N ARG A 183 9.68 36.74 -11.41
CA ARG A 183 10.34 36.69 -10.09
C ARG A 183 11.08 35.36 -9.93
N PHE A 184 12.04 35.09 -10.81
CA PHE A 184 12.69 33.78 -10.94
C PHE A 184 13.41 33.33 -9.66
N LYS A 185 14.02 34.25 -8.91
CA LYS A 185 14.61 33.95 -7.59
C LYS A 185 13.56 33.41 -6.61
N ILE A 186 12.39 34.06 -6.55
CA ILE A 186 11.29 33.63 -5.68
C ILE A 186 10.71 32.29 -6.16
N ALA A 187 10.59 32.09 -7.48
CA ALA A 187 10.15 30.82 -8.05
C ALA A 187 11.10 29.66 -7.69
N MET A 188 12.42 29.91 -7.76
CA MET A 188 13.45 28.96 -7.32
C MET A 188 13.33 28.65 -5.82
N ASP A 189 13.19 29.67 -4.98
CA ASP A 189 13.10 29.49 -3.52
C ASP A 189 11.89 28.62 -3.13
N PHE A 190 10.71 28.85 -3.72
CA PHE A 190 9.53 28.01 -3.47
C PHE A 190 9.69 26.60 -4.02
N SER A 191 10.32 26.42 -5.18
CA SER A 191 10.61 25.10 -5.74
C SER A 191 11.57 24.32 -4.86
N TYR A 192 12.59 24.98 -4.30
CA TYR A 192 13.53 24.37 -3.36
C TYR A 192 12.85 23.97 -2.04
N GLN A 193 11.99 24.83 -1.49
CA GLN A 193 11.20 24.49 -0.30
C GLN A 193 10.31 23.25 -0.54
N ALA A 194 9.67 23.17 -1.70
CA ALA A 194 8.89 22.01 -2.10
C ALA A 194 9.76 20.74 -2.17
N LEU A 195 10.94 20.80 -2.80
CA LEU A 195 11.89 19.69 -2.88
C LEU A 195 12.39 19.24 -1.51
N VAL A 196 12.64 20.16 -0.58
CA VAL A 196 13.08 19.82 0.79
C VAL A 196 12.00 19.01 1.52
N ILE A 197 10.73 19.39 1.37
CA ILE A 197 9.60 18.64 1.95
C ILE A 197 9.54 17.23 1.34
N MET A 198 9.63 17.13 0.01
CA MET A 198 9.62 15.85 -0.70
C MET A 198 10.75 14.91 -0.23
N LYS A 199 11.99 15.44 -0.15
CA LYS A 199 13.16 14.69 0.33
C LYS A 199 13.01 14.23 1.79
N LYS A 200 12.63 15.13 2.70
CA LYS A 200 12.42 14.79 4.12
C LYS A 200 11.36 13.71 4.30
N SER A 201 10.37 13.71 3.42
CA SER A 201 9.26 12.77 3.48
C SER A 201 9.50 11.46 2.75
N LYS A 202 10.63 11.32 2.03
CA LYS A 202 10.94 10.19 1.12
C LYS A 202 9.84 9.97 0.08
N VAL A 203 9.24 11.07 -0.37
CA VAL A 203 8.24 11.07 -1.45
C VAL A 203 8.97 11.54 -2.68
N GLU A 204 9.18 10.64 -3.64
CA GLU A 204 9.62 11.02 -4.97
C GLU A 204 8.37 11.40 -5.79
N ASP A 205 8.48 12.47 -6.55
CA ASP A 205 7.57 12.72 -7.66
C ASP A 205 8.09 11.84 -8.79
N ASP A 206 7.28 10.88 -9.23
CA ASP A 206 7.61 9.93 -10.31
C ASP A 206 8.13 10.61 -11.58
N THR A 207 7.79 11.89 -11.79
CA THR A 207 8.16 12.70 -12.95
C THR A 207 9.30 13.69 -12.68
N GLY A 208 9.70 13.90 -11.42
CA GLY A 208 10.74 14.85 -11.01
C GLY A 208 10.44 16.31 -11.38
N LEU A 209 9.17 16.66 -11.53
CA LEU A 209 8.68 17.89 -12.11
C LEU A 209 8.99 19.12 -11.26
N VAL A 210 8.85 19.02 -9.93
CA VAL A 210 9.23 20.13 -9.02
C VAL A 210 10.72 20.47 -9.16
N LYS A 211 11.57 19.45 -9.35
CA LYS A 211 13.01 19.65 -9.58
C LYS A 211 13.26 20.31 -10.92
N LYS A 212 12.70 19.76 -11.99
CA LYS A 212 12.81 20.30 -13.36
C LYS A 212 12.34 21.75 -13.43
N PHE A 213 11.24 22.09 -12.75
CA PHE A 213 10.74 23.45 -12.68
C PHE A 213 11.68 24.40 -11.93
N GLY A 214 12.25 23.97 -10.80
CA GLY A 214 13.26 24.75 -10.08
C GLY A 214 14.53 24.99 -10.90
N ASP A 215 14.98 23.97 -11.65
CA ASP A 215 16.12 24.06 -12.56
C ASP A 215 15.82 25.06 -13.71
N LEU A 216 14.59 25.05 -14.26
CA LEU A 216 14.14 26.02 -15.28
C LEU A 216 14.03 27.45 -14.76
N ALA A 217 13.54 27.65 -13.53
CA ALA A 217 13.54 28.97 -12.89
C ALA A 217 14.95 29.54 -12.75
N THR A 218 15.91 28.68 -12.42
CA THR A 218 17.34 29.05 -12.37
C THR A 218 17.86 29.44 -13.76
N LEU A 219 17.54 28.65 -14.78
CA LEU A 219 17.94 28.93 -16.17
C LEU A 219 17.39 30.29 -16.65
N CYS A 220 16.11 30.57 -16.40
CA CYS A 220 15.49 31.85 -16.80
C CYS A 220 16.12 33.06 -16.12
N LYS A 221 16.50 32.94 -14.84
CA LYS A 221 17.27 33.99 -14.14
C LYS A 221 18.61 34.26 -14.81
N LEU A 222 19.34 33.19 -15.17
CA LEU A 222 20.65 33.28 -15.81
C LEU A 222 20.55 33.88 -17.22
N ILE A 223 19.52 33.54 -18.00
CA ILE A 223 19.23 34.16 -19.30
C ILE A 223 19.03 35.66 -19.12
N GLN A 224 18.20 36.08 -18.16
CA GLN A 224 17.96 37.50 -17.89
C GLN A 224 19.25 38.26 -17.54
N GLU A 225 20.13 37.67 -16.73
CA GLU A 225 21.44 38.25 -16.41
C GLU A 225 22.35 38.39 -17.65
N LYS A 226 22.34 37.40 -18.55
CA LYS A 226 23.15 37.45 -19.78
C LYS A 226 22.64 38.50 -20.77
N ILE A 227 21.32 38.68 -20.88
CA ILE A 227 20.72 39.76 -21.67
C ILE A 227 21.18 41.12 -21.14
N ILE A 228 21.16 41.33 -19.82
CA ILE A 228 21.62 42.58 -19.18
C ILE A 228 23.12 42.80 -19.43
N GLN A 229 23.92 41.74 -19.42
CA GLN A 229 25.36 41.80 -19.71
C GLN A 229 25.68 42.02 -21.20
N GLY A 230 24.67 42.06 -22.09
CA GLY A 230 24.87 42.14 -23.54
C GLY A 230 25.43 40.84 -24.17
N ASN A 231 25.47 39.74 -23.42
CA ASN A 231 25.97 38.45 -23.93
C ASN A 231 24.82 37.66 -24.60
N TYR A 232 24.36 38.18 -25.72
CA TYR A 232 23.22 37.67 -26.48
C TYR A 232 23.44 36.26 -27.02
N GLY A 233 24.66 35.93 -27.45
CA GLY A 233 24.99 34.60 -27.97
C GLY A 233 24.84 33.49 -26.93
N THR A 234 25.34 33.70 -25.70
CA THR A 234 25.15 32.74 -24.60
C THR A 234 23.68 32.69 -24.18
N ALA A 235 23.02 33.85 -24.09
CA ALA A 235 21.61 33.93 -23.72
C ALA A 235 20.72 33.12 -24.69
N MET A 236 20.96 33.24 -26.00
CA MET A 236 20.19 32.51 -27.02
C MET A 236 20.32 31.01 -26.88
N ARG A 237 21.56 30.49 -26.74
CA ARG A 237 21.79 29.04 -26.54
C ARG A 237 21.05 28.51 -25.32
N TRP A 238 21.06 29.27 -24.22
CA TRP A 238 20.35 28.89 -23.00
C TRP A 238 18.83 28.93 -23.14
N VAL A 239 18.28 29.85 -23.95
CA VAL A 239 16.85 29.85 -24.30
C VAL A 239 16.49 28.59 -25.09
N GLU A 240 17.28 28.22 -26.10
CA GLU A 240 17.07 27.00 -26.90
C GLU A 240 17.16 25.72 -26.04
N ASP A 241 18.15 25.65 -25.15
CA ASP A 241 18.26 24.56 -24.17
C ASP A 241 17.03 24.49 -23.26
N GLY A 242 16.54 25.63 -22.78
CA GLY A 242 15.32 25.71 -21.98
C GLY A 242 14.11 25.16 -22.73
N ILE A 243 13.92 25.55 -24.00
CA ILE A 243 12.80 25.08 -24.83
C ILE A 243 12.87 23.55 -25.01
N ARG A 244 14.07 23.01 -25.27
CA ARG A 244 14.28 21.56 -25.40
C ARG A 244 13.93 20.81 -24.12
N ILE A 245 14.35 21.33 -22.97
CA ILE A 245 14.05 20.75 -21.65
C ILE A 245 12.53 20.75 -21.42
N VAL A 246 11.85 21.87 -21.67
CA VAL A 246 10.40 21.98 -21.45
C VAL A 246 9.63 20.98 -22.31
N ASN A 247 10.05 20.76 -23.54
CA ASN A 247 9.42 19.81 -24.45
C ASN A 247 9.61 18.33 -24.06
N SER A 248 10.70 17.98 -23.35
CA SER A 248 10.97 16.61 -22.90
C SER A 248 10.58 16.33 -21.44
N ALA A 249 10.32 17.37 -20.65
CA ALA A 249 10.16 17.27 -19.20
C ALA A 249 8.82 16.67 -18.73
N GLY A 250 7.79 16.67 -19.57
CA GLY A 250 6.45 16.14 -19.24
C GLY A 250 5.60 17.09 -18.37
N PHE A 251 5.75 18.41 -18.54
CA PHE A 251 4.91 19.38 -17.83
C PHE A 251 3.43 19.29 -18.24
N PRO A 252 2.47 19.55 -17.33
CA PRO A 252 1.08 19.81 -17.68
C PRO A 252 0.98 20.84 -18.80
N ALA A 253 0.00 20.70 -19.70
CA ALA A 253 -0.14 21.55 -20.88
C ALA A 253 -0.12 23.05 -20.53
N ASP A 254 -0.93 23.48 -19.57
CA ASP A 254 -1.01 24.88 -19.15
C ASP A 254 0.33 25.42 -18.60
N ASP A 255 1.04 24.60 -17.81
CA ASP A 255 2.34 24.98 -17.25
C ASP A 255 3.41 25.01 -18.35
N LYS A 256 3.37 24.04 -19.28
CA LYS A 256 4.26 23.96 -20.43
C LYS A 256 4.13 25.20 -21.31
N ASP A 257 2.91 25.56 -21.70
CA ASP A 257 2.64 26.68 -22.59
C ASP A 257 3.10 28.00 -21.96
N MET A 258 2.83 28.20 -20.67
CA MET A 258 3.32 29.35 -19.91
C MET A 258 4.85 29.43 -19.89
N ILE A 259 5.56 28.32 -19.67
CA ILE A 259 7.03 28.33 -19.65
C ILE A 259 7.58 28.59 -21.06
N LEU A 260 6.98 27.99 -22.09
CA LEU A 260 7.39 28.20 -23.48
C LEU A 260 7.20 29.63 -23.93
N GLU A 261 6.04 30.23 -23.67
CA GLU A 261 5.77 31.66 -23.92
C GLU A 261 6.90 32.52 -23.32
N LYS A 262 7.32 32.18 -22.10
CA LYS A 262 8.39 32.93 -21.42
C LYS A 262 9.75 32.84 -22.10
N LEU A 263 10.10 31.65 -22.57
CA LEU A 263 11.35 31.43 -23.28
C LEU A 263 11.33 32.08 -24.67
N LEU A 264 10.18 32.10 -25.33
CA LEU A 264 9.97 32.79 -26.60
C LEU A 264 10.04 34.31 -26.45
N ASP A 265 9.54 34.88 -25.34
CA ASP A 265 9.72 36.31 -25.02
C ASP A 265 11.21 36.68 -24.89
N PHE A 266 11.99 35.84 -24.21
CA PHE A 266 13.45 36.05 -24.13
C PHE A 266 14.10 35.98 -25.50
N ARG A 267 13.74 34.99 -26.33
CA ARG A 267 14.23 34.87 -27.70
C ARG A 267 13.99 36.14 -28.51
N SER A 268 12.75 36.62 -28.54
CA SER A 268 12.37 37.85 -29.25
C SER A 268 13.12 39.08 -28.75
N THR A 269 13.31 39.19 -27.43
CA THR A 269 14.10 40.26 -26.80
C THR A 269 15.56 40.22 -27.26
N ILE A 270 16.17 39.04 -27.31
CA ILE A 270 17.56 38.84 -27.73
C ILE A 270 17.73 39.17 -29.22
N GLU A 271 16.84 38.68 -30.09
CA GLU A 271 16.86 38.95 -31.54
C GLU A 271 16.76 40.46 -31.81
N SER A 272 15.86 41.16 -31.11
CA SER A 272 15.68 42.60 -31.25
C SER A 272 16.88 43.40 -30.72
N ALA A 273 17.53 42.94 -29.64
CA ALA A 273 18.69 43.61 -29.06
C ALA A 273 19.97 43.40 -29.89
N GLY A 274 20.16 42.19 -30.43
CA GLY A 274 21.26 41.86 -31.33
C GLY A 274 21.22 42.69 -32.61
N ALA A 275 20.04 42.81 -33.24
CA ALA A 275 19.86 43.62 -34.44
C ALA A 275 20.19 45.11 -34.25
N ARG A 276 20.07 45.64 -33.02
CA ARG A 276 20.45 47.02 -32.68
C ARG A 276 21.93 47.22 -32.38
N ALA A 277 22.65 46.15 -32.01
CA ALA A 277 24.08 46.21 -31.71
C ALA A 277 24.96 46.10 -32.97
N GLU A 278 24.39 45.64 -34.07
CA GLU A 278 25.04 45.53 -35.39
C GLU A 278 24.85 46.78 -36.28
N LEU A 279 24.10 47.78 -35.81
CA LEU A 279 23.88 49.11 -36.42
C LEU A 279 24.79 50.17 -35.79
#